data_AF-F0WRG5-F1
#
_entry.id   AF-F0WRG5-F1
#
_cell.length_a   1.000
_cell.length_b   1.000
_cell.length_c   1.000
_cell.angle_alpha   90.00
_cell.angle_beta   90.00
_cell.angle_gamma   90.00
#
_symmetry.space_group_name_H-M   'P 1'
#
loop_
_entity.id
_entity.type
_entity.pdbx_description
1 polymer ?
#
loop_
_entity_poly.entity_id
_entity_poly.type
_entity_poly.pdbx_seq_one_letter_code
_entity_poly.pdbx_strand_id
1 'polypeptide(L)'
;MKCRNIKRCRHQRAKIERMEAKQRPENNQRERREGTATSLSVESEHKVVAWINERRKDGIPVSLTMLRVRAIEIAEETEVDGFLESWSCCHAFMHHPKLSIRARTRQGLVTTGEAEAAIHSFRELVLHTKERLGISKVYKADQTAICFEYLPKHTISARGTKTVWVRYAGKNKEWLTAMLFGDSDGNKYLPFVVVKSRRSKNDDQQAENDIHCRRFGRRMWCDILHTPDLSHLQIYGNTKGGETSDLPAASEVDLRAPRSDQEQRQSRRATTI
;
A
#
# COMPACT_ATOMS: atom_id res chain seq x y z
N MET A 1 49.36 -0.12 -12.97
CA MET A 1 48.16 0.56 -12.42
C MET A 1 48.43 1.59 -11.30
N LYS A 2 49.51 1.50 -10.51
CA LYS A 2 49.79 2.41 -9.37
C LYS A 2 50.14 3.87 -9.73
N CYS A 3 50.80 4.13 -10.86
CA CYS A 3 51.29 5.49 -11.19
C CYS A 3 50.21 6.52 -11.51
N ARG A 4 49.05 6.13 -12.08
CA ARG A 4 47.95 7.07 -12.37
C ARG A 4 47.30 7.61 -11.09
N ASN A 5 47.12 6.74 -10.10
CA ASN A 5 46.54 7.15 -8.82
C ASN A 5 47.47 8.07 -8.03
N ILE A 6 48.79 7.82 -8.07
CA ILE A 6 49.80 8.69 -7.42
C ILE A 6 49.82 10.07 -8.08
N LYS A 7 49.80 10.15 -9.41
CA LYS A 7 49.72 11.43 -10.14
C LYS A 7 48.43 12.19 -9.81
N ARG A 8 47.29 11.49 -9.71
CA ARG A 8 46.01 12.08 -9.32
C ARG A 8 46.04 12.66 -7.91
N CYS A 9 46.62 11.93 -6.94
CA CYS A 9 46.79 12.43 -5.57
C CYS A 9 47.70 13.65 -5.52
N ARG A 10 48.80 13.67 -6.26
CA ARG A 10 49.69 14.84 -6.35
C ARG A 10 48.98 16.06 -6.95
N HIS A 11 48.17 15.89 -7.99
CA HIS A 11 47.40 16.97 -8.60
C HIS A 11 46.30 17.52 -7.66
N GLN A 12 45.72 16.67 -6.81
CA GLN A 12 44.67 17.06 -5.85
C GLN A 12 45.21 17.46 -4.47
N ARG A 13 46.52 17.58 -4.30
CA ARG A 13 47.19 17.78 -3.00
C ARG A 13 46.64 18.98 -2.21
N ALA A 14 46.52 20.15 -2.86
CA ALA A 14 45.99 21.35 -2.21
C ALA A 14 44.54 21.16 -1.71
N LYS A 15 43.73 20.35 -2.39
CA LYS A 15 42.38 20.02 -1.93
C LYS A 15 42.41 19.08 -0.72
N ILE A 16 43.31 18.09 -0.72
CA ILE A 16 43.49 17.15 0.39
C ILE A 16 43.93 17.90 1.65
N GLU A 17 44.93 18.77 1.54
CA GLU A 17 45.44 19.59 2.64
C GLU A 17 44.37 20.56 3.20
N ARG A 18 43.54 21.17 2.34
CA ARG A 18 42.37 21.99 2.77
C ARG A 18 41.32 21.18 3.53
N MET A 19 41.14 19.91 3.18
CA MET A 19 40.18 19.02 3.83
C MET A 19 40.70 18.49 5.17
N GLU A 20 42.02 18.28 5.29
CA GLU A 20 42.67 17.94 6.56
C GLU A 20 42.63 19.10 7.57
N ALA A 21 42.72 20.34 7.10
CA ALA A 21 42.67 21.53 7.96
C ALA A 21 41.28 21.82 8.56
N LYS A 22 40.20 21.16 8.09
CA LYS A 22 38.88 21.27 8.70
C LYS A 22 38.84 20.44 9.99
N GLN A 23 38.45 21.04 11.11
CA GLN A 23 38.22 20.32 12.37
C GLN A 23 37.23 19.17 12.12
N ARG A 24 37.61 17.95 12.51
CA ARG A 24 36.87 16.72 12.25
C ARG A 24 35.71 16.57 13.24
N PRO A 25 34.44 16.71 12.85
CA PRO A 25 33.34 16.21 13.67
C PRO A 25 33.33 14.66 13.63
N GLU A 26 32.73 14.04 14.64
CA GLU A 26 32.67 12.57 14.83
C GLU A 26 32.03 11.79 13.65
N ASN A 27 31.35 12.47 12.73
CA ASN A 27 30.74 11.90 11.52
C ASN A 27 31.52 12.28 10.24
N ASN A 28 32.70 11.68 10.04
CA ASN A 28 33.50 11.89 8.83
C ASN A 28 32.92 11.12 7.63
N GLN A 29 32.15 11.79 6.77
CA GLN A 29 31.82 11.25 5.45
C GLN A 29 32.96 11.52 4.47
N ARG A 30 33.32 10.52 3.66
CA ARG A 30 34.24 10.72 2.52
C ARG A 30 33.60 11.72 1.55
N GLU A 31 34.23 12.87 1.34
CA GLU A 31 33.80 13.83 0.33
C GLU A 31 33.91 13.17 -1.05
N ARG A 32 32.77 12.84 -1.66
CA ARG A 32 32.68 12.34 -3.04
C ARG A 32 32.36 13.53 -3.94
N ARG A 33 32.90 13.55 -5.16
CA ARG A 33 32.47 14.53 -6.17
C ARG A 33 31.01 14.25 -6.52
N GLU A 34 30.27 15.29 -6.85
CA GLU A 34 28.90 15.17 -7.40
C GLU A 34 28.91 14.21 -8.59
N GLY A 35 27.89 13.34 -8.72
CA GLY A 35 27.81 12.32 -9.77
C GLY A 35 28.77 11.12 -9.64
N THR A 36 29.54 10.97 -8.54
CA THR A 36 30.44 9.81 -8.37
C THR A 36 29.76 8.60 -7.71
N ALA A 37 28.64 8.81 -7.01
CA ALA A 37 27.92 7.77 -6.27
C ALA A 37 26.57 7.38 -6.90
N THR A 38 26.13 8.18 -7.88
CA THR A 38 24.87 8.06 -8.59
C THR A 38 25.23 7.89 -10.05
N SER A 39 24.67 6.90 -10.74
CA SER A 39 24.78 6.74 -12.20
C SER A 39 24.15 7.90 -13.00
N LEU A 40 23.87 9.04 -12.35
CA LEU A 40 23.24 10.21 -12.93
C LEU A 40 24.25 11.29 -13.28
N SER A 41 23.94 12.04 -14.33
CA SER A 41 24.46 13.40 -14.49
C SER A 41 23.95 14.31 -13.37
N VAL A 42 24.72 15.34 -13.04
CA VAL A 42 24.33 16.36 -12.05
C VAL A 42 23.01 17.03 -12.42
N GLU A 43 22.75 17.22 -13.72
CA GLU A 43 21.50 17.81 -14.21
C GLU A 43 20.29 16.91 -13.95
N SER A 44 20.39 15.62 -14.25
CA SER A 44 19.30 14.66 -14.00
C SER A 44 19.04 14.52 -12.50
N GLU A 45 20.09 14.54 -11.67
CA GLU A 45 19.95 14.57 -10.20
C GLU A 45 19.19 15.81 -9.71
N HIS A 46 19.50 17.00 -10.25
CA HIS A 46 18.76 18.21 -9.93
C HIS A 46 17.30 18.16 -10.35
N LYS A 47 16.97 17.58 -11.51
CA LYS A 47 15.57 17.39 -11.96
C LYS A 47 14.79 16.52 -10.97
N VAL A 48 15.38 15.40 -10.52
CA VAL A 48 14.76 14.51 -9.53
C VAL A 48 14.56 15.23 -8.20
N VAL A 49 15.59 15.94 -7.70
CA VAL A 49 15.51 16.66 -6.42
C VAL A 49 14.49 17.81 -6.46
N ALA A 50 14.43 18.56 -7.57
CA ALA A 50 13.45 19.61 -7.77
C ALA A 50 12.03 19.04 -7.71
N TRP A 51 11.77 17.94 -8.41
CA TRP A 51 10.49 17.25 -8.37
C TRP A 51 10.13 16.76 -6.96
N ILE A 52 11.07 16.17 -6.20
CA ILE A 52 10.82 15.77 -4.81
C ILE A 52 10.40 16.99 -4.00
N ASN A 53 11.16 18.09 -4.08
CA ASN A 53 10.90 19.29 -3.30
C ASN A 53 9.55 19.92 -3.65
N GLU A 54 9.17 19.96 -4.93
CA GLU A 54 7.86 20.42 -5.38
C GLU A 54 6.73 19.56 -4.80
N ARG A 55 6.79 18.24 -4.95
CA ARG A 55 5.79 17.33 -4.36
C ARG A 55 5.68 17.49 -2.85
N ARG A 56 6.82 17.64 -2.16
CA ARG A 56 6.86 17.85 -0.72
C ARG A 56 6.34 19.23 -0.30
N LYS A 57 6.51 20.27 -1.13
CA LYS A 57 5.91 21.60 -0.94
C LYS A 57 4.38 21.53 -1.01
N ASP A 58 3.85 20.70 -1.92
CA ASP A 58 2.41 20.44 -2.02
C ASP A 58 1.89 19.49 -0.93
N GLY A 59 2.77 19.00 -0.05
CA GLY A 59 2.44 18.03 0.98
C GLY A 59 2.14 16.64 0.43
N ILE A 60 2.45 16.35 -0.82
CA ILE A 60 2.31 15.03 -1.42
C ILE A 60 3.44 14.13 -0.86
N PRO A 61 3.14 12.92 -0.37
CA PRO A 61 4.17 12.01 0.08
C PRO A 61 4.90 11.42 -1.13
N VAL A 62 6.22 11.51 -1.13
CA VAL A 62 7.08 10.82 -2.12
C VAL A 62 7.61 9.53 -1.51
N SER A 63 7.17 8.38 -2.02
CA SER A 63 7.69 7.06 -1.61
C SER A 63 8.96 6.70 -2.39
N LEU A 64 9.67 5.65 -1.97
CA LEU A 64 10.84 5.17 -2.73
C LEU A 64 10.44 4.63 -4.10
N THR A 65 9.29 3.95 -4.21
CA THR A 65 8.79 3.47 -5.50
C THR A 65 8.50 4.64 -6.44
N MET A 66 7.88 5.70 -5.94
CA MET A 66 7.64 6.91 -6.75
C MET A 66 8.95 7.56 -7.21
N LEU A 67 9.95 7.61 -6.32
CA LEU A 67 11.28 8.09 -6.68
C LEU A 67 11.88 7.25 -7.81
N ARG A 68 11.80 5.91 -7.74
CA ARG A 68 12.31 5.00 -8.78
C ARG A 68 11.61 5.17 -10.12
N VAL A 69 10.28 5.27 -10.12
CA VAL A 69 9.50 5.46 -11.34
C VAL A 69 9.88 6.80 -11.98
N ARG A 70 9.88 7.89 -11.20
CA ARG A 70 10.26 9.21 -11.71
C ARG A 70 11.70 9.26 -12.20
N ALA A 71 12.55 8.52 -11.52
CA ALA A 71 13.94 8.36 -11.89
C ALA A 71 14.07 7.73 -13.29
N ILE A 72 13.43 6.58 -13.51
CA ILE A 72 13.40 5.90 -14.81
C ILE A 72 12.89 6.84 -15.92
N GLU A 73 11.80 7.55 -15.68
CA GLU A 73 11.27 8.54 -16.64
C GLU A 73 12.32 9.60 -17.04
N ILE A 74 13.05 10.16 -16.07
CA ILE A 74 14.09 11.17 -16.35
C ILE A 74 15.29 10.56 -17.07
N ALA A 75 15.63 9.30 -16.79
CA ALA A 75 16.69 8.58 -17.49
C ALA A 75 16.32 8.31 -18.96
N GLU A 76 15.07 7.94 -19.25
CA GLU A 76 14.54 7.81 -20.61
C GLU A 76 14.57 9.16 -21.35
N GLU A 77 14.17 10.26 -20.70
CA GLU A 77 14.24 11.61 -21.28
C GLU A 77 15.67 12.09 -21.58
N THR A 78 16.68 11.53 -20.90
CA THR A 78 18.08 11.98 -20.99
C THR A 78 19.03 10.95 -21.63
N GLU A 79 18.50 9.84 -22.15
CA GLU A 79 19.25 8.72 -22.75
C GLU A 79 20.38 8.17 -21.84
N VAL A 80 20.14 8.10 -20.53
CA VAL A 80 21.11 7.56 -19.56
C VAL A 80 20.67 6.17 -19.09
N ASP A 81 21.49 5.15 -19.38
CA ASP A 81 21.16 3.75 -19.08
C ASP A 81 21.46 3.33 -17.62
N GLY A 82 20.61 2.49 -17.01
CA GLY A 82 20.89 1.74 -15.76
C GLY A 82 20.65 2.47 -14.42
N PHE A 83 19.50 3.13 -14.28
CA PHE A 83 19.26 4.09 -13.20
C PHE A 83 18.33 3.60 -12.07
N LEU A 84 18.76 3.78 -10.80
CA LEU A 84 17.99 3.62 -9.55
C LEU A 84 17.18 2.31 -9.36
N GLU A 85 17.45 1.29 -10.17
CA GLU A 85 16.77 -0.01 -10.12
C GLU A 85 16.96 -0.72 -8.78
N SER A 86 18.15 -0.56 -8.17
CA SER A 86 18.48 -1.20 -6.90
C SER A 86 18.21 -0.32 -5.68
N TRP A 87 17.83 -0.96 -4.57
CA TRP A 87 17.62 -0.30 -3.27
C TRP A 87 18.86 0.42 -2.76
N SER A 88 20.04 -0.17 -2.97
CA SER A 88 21.33 0.43 -2.60
C SER A 88 21.60 1.72 -3.38
N CYS A 89 21.28 1.75 -4.69
CA CYS A 89 21.41 2.96 -5.51
C CYS A 89 20.47 4.08 -5.03
N CYS A 90 19.22 3.75 -4.68
CA CYS A 90 18.27 4.68 -4.06
C CYS A 90 18.80 5.33 -2.78
N HIS A 91 19.38 4.51 -1.89
CA HIS A 91 19.97 5.03 -0.66
C HIS A 91 21.20 5.91 -0.95
N ALA A 92 22.09 5.46 -1.84
CA ALA A 92 23.27 6.22 -2.25
C ALA A 92 22.90 7.58 -2.84
N PHE A 93 21.89 7.64 -3.71
CA PHE A 93 21.34 8.89 -4.24
C PHE A 93 20.94 9.83 -3.12
N MET A 94 20.13 9.39 -2.15
CA MET A 94 19.62 10.25 -1.08
C MET A 94 20.71 10.84 -0.16
N HIS A 95 21.91 10.25 -0.10
CA HIS A 95 22.99 10.80 0.72
C HIS A 95 23.47 12.16 0.22
N HIS A 96 23.51 12.37 -1.10
CA HIS A 96 24.07 13.57 -1.70
C HIS A 96 23.18 14.82 -1.50
N PRO A 97 21.89 14.83 -1.86
CA PRO A 97 20.97 15.94 -1.60
C PRO A 97 20.50 15.99 -0.14
N LYS A 98 21.12 15.21 0.76
CA LYS A 98 20.77 15.12 2.19
C LYS A 98 19.29 14.80 2.39
N LEU A 99 18.78 13.79 1.70
CA LEU A 99 17.43 13.27 1.88
C LEU A 99 17.43 12.08 2.87
N SER A 100 16.26 11.78 3.42
CA SER A 100 16.05 10.65 4.33
C SER A 100 14.62 10.12 4.22
N ILE A 101 14.47 8.80 4.35
CA ILE A 101 13.16 8.16 4.50
C ILE A 101 12.64 8.46 5.90
N ARG A 102 11.42 8.97 6.01
CA ARG A 102 10.77 9.26 7.28
C ARG A 102 9.44 8.53 7.34
N ALA A 103 9.23 7.85 8.47
CA ALA A 103 7.98 7.16 8.77
C ALA A 103 6.99 8.12 9.45
N ARG A 104 5.70 7.86 9.26
CA ARG A 104 4.69 8.31 10.20
C ARG A 104 4.83 7.51 11.50
N THR A 105 4.91 8.16 12.64
CA THR A 105 5.10 7.50 13.94
C THR A 105 3.87 6.67 14.31
N ARG A 106 4.06 5.36 14.54
CA ARG A 106 3.11 4.49 15.27
C ARG A 106 3.84 3.32 15.91
N GLN A 107 3.38 2.93 17.10
CA GLN A 107 3.81 1.75 17.85
C GLN A 107 3.17 0.48 17.27
N GLY A 108 3.92 -0.63 17.29
CA GLY A 108 3.44 -1.97 16.97
C GLY A 108 3.53 -2.87 18.19
N LEU A 109 2.63 -3.85 18.26
CA LEU A 109 2.66 -4.91 19.27
C LEU A 109 3.66 -5.99 18.82
N VAL A 110 4.53 -6.41 19.74
CA VAL A 110 5.45 -7.54 19.54
C VAL A 110 4.72 -8.82 19.94
N THR A 111 4.66 -9.80 19.05
CA THR A 111 4.08 -11.12 19.36
C THR A 111 5.06 -11.88 20.24
N THR A 112 4.62 -12.34 21.41
CA THR A 112 5.42 -13.12 22.38
C THR A 112 5.42 -14.61 22.02
N GLY A 113 6.36 -15.39 22.56
CA GLY A 113 6.43 -16.86 22.34
C GLY A 113 5.19 -17.63 22.83
N GLU A 114 4.38 -17.04 23.71
CA GLU A 114 3.08 -17.60 24.15
C GLU A 114 2.07 -17.70 23.00
N ALA A 115 2.17 -16.83 21.99
CA ALA A 115 1.29 -16.87 20.82
C ALA A 115 1.53 -18.12 19.96
N GLU A 116 2.77 -18.63 19.87
CA GLU A 116 3.10 -19.81 19.07
C GLU A 116 2.51 -21.08 19.68
N ALA A 117 2.60 -21.23 21.00
CA ALA A 117 1.98 -22.34 21.73
C ALA A 117 0.44 -22.33 21.56
N ALA A 118 -0.18 -21.15 21.66
CA ALA A 118 -1.62 -20.99 21.46
C ALA A 118 -2.07 -21.35 20.02
N ILE A 119 -1.26 -20.99 19.00
CA ILE A 119 -1.52 -21.35 17.60
C ILE A 119 -1.48 -22.87 17.42
N HIS A 120 -0.50 -23.55 18.02
CA HIS A 120 -0.38 -25.01 17.95
C HIS A 120 -1.58 -25.71 18.59
N SER A 121 -1.96 -25.34 19.82
CA SER A 121 -3.11 -25.94 20.50
C SER A 121 -4.42 -25.72 19.73
N PHE A 122 -4.59 -24.53 19.13
CA PHE A 122 -5.76 -24.22 18.33
C PHE A 122 -5.81 -25.07 17.05
N ARG A 123 -4.68 -25.25 16.37
CA ARG A 123 -4.60 -26.09 15.16
C ARG A 123 -5.01 -27.53 15.43
N GLU A 124 -4.49 -28.14 16.50
CA GLU A 124 -4.85 -29.51 16.89
C GLU A 124 -6.36 -29.65 17.16
N LEU A 125 -6.93 -28.68 17.89
CA LEU A 125 -8.36 -28.65 18.17
C LEU A 125 -9.21 -28.60 16.89
N VAL A 126 -8.81 -27.77 15.91
CA VAL A 126 -9.52 -27.64 14.63
C VAL A 126 -9.44 -28.95 13.84
N LEU A 127 -8.28 -29.59 13.76
CA LEU A 127 -8.10 -30.85 13.03
C LEU A 127 -8.92 -31.98 13.66
N HIS A 128 -8.84 -32.15 14.98
CA HIS A 128 -9.63 -33.15 15.70
C HIS A 128 -11.14 -32.91 15.54
N THR A 129 -11.57 -31.64 15.57
CA THR A 129 -12.99 -31.30 15.34
C THR A 129 -13.42 -31.61 13.91
N LYS A 130 -12.55 -31.36 12.92
CA LYS A 130 -12.81 -31.66 11.51
C LYS A 130 -13.05 -33.15 11.30
N GLU A 131 -12.19 -34.00 11.88
CA GLU A 131 -12.31 -35.46 11.79
C GLU A 131 -13.56 -35.97 12.51
N ARG A 132 -13.76 -35.57 13.77
CA ARG A 132 -14.90 -36.00 14.60
C ARG A 132 -16.26 -35.67 13.97
N LEU A 133 -16.39 -34.52 13.31
CA LEU A 133 -17.63 -34.07 12.70
C LEU A 133 -17.75 -34.44 11.22
N GLY A 134 -16.74 -35.11 10.64
CA GLY A 134 -16.73 -35.43 9.21
C GLY A 134 -16.79 -34.20 8.29
N ILE A 135 -16.20 -33.08 8.71
CA ILE A 135 -16.24 -31.83 7.95
C ILE A 135 -15.36 -31.96 6.71
N SER A 136 -15.97 -31.99 5.53
CA SER A 136 -15.27 -32.03 4.25
C SER A 136 -14.63 -30.68 3.89
N LYS A 137 -15.36 -29.58 4.15
CA LYS A 137 -15.02 -28.24 3.66
C LYS A 137 -15.06 -27.20 4.76
N VAL A 138 -14.01 -26.39 4.85
CA VAL A 138 -13.90 -25.30 5.83
C VAL A 138 -13.88 -23.97 5.08
N TYR A 139 -14.70 -23.02 5.53
CA TYR A 139 -14.73 -21.67 4.99
C TYR A 139 -14.07 -20.71 5.96
N LYS A 140 -13.21 -19.83 5.44
CA LYS A 140 -12.68 -18.68 6.17
C LYS A 140 -13.32 -17.43 5.61
N ALA A 141 -13.98 -16.70 6.50
CA ALA A 141 -14.46 -15.35 6.25
C ALA A 141 -13.58 -14.38 7.03
N ASP A 142 -13.19 -13.27 6.40
CA ASP A 142 -12.50 -12.19 7.10
C ASP A 142 -13.02 -10.83 6.64
N GLN A 143 -13.06 -9.91 7.59
CA GLN A 143 -13.48 -8.54 7.36
C GLN A 143 -12.23 -7.65 7.26
N THR A 144 -12.07 -6.97 6.14
CA THR A 144 -10.95 -6.04 5.93
C THR A 144 -11.42 -4.64 5.58
N ALA A 145 -10.73 -3.64 6.11
CA ALA A 145 -10.99 -2.25 5.80
C ALA A 145 -10.31 -1.87 4.48
N ILE A 146 -11.11 -1.42 3.50
CA ILE A 146 -10.64 -0.78 2.28
C ILE A 146 -10.61 0.73 2.52
N CYS A 147 -9.41 1.30 2.67
CA CYS A 147 -9.25 2.74 2.82
C CYS A 147 -9.48 3.46 1.49
N PHE A 148 -10.23 4.58 1.50
CA PHE A 148 -10.44 5.40 0.29
C PHE A 148 -9.17 6.12 -0.17
N GLU A 149 -8.28 6.46 0.76
CA GLU A 149 -7.04 7.18 0.48
C GLU A 149 -5.85 6.40 1.03
N TYR A 150 -5.06 5.80 0.15
CA TYR A 150 -3.84 5.11 0.53
C TYR A 150 -2.64 6.05 0.46
N LEU A 151 -2.26 6.61 1.60
CA LEU A 151 -1.05 7.42 1.72
C LEU A 151 0.15 6.53 2.03
N PRO A 152 1.27 6.66 1.29
CA PRO A 152 2.53 6.00 1.61
C PRO A 152 2.91 6.17 3.09
N LYS A 153 3.20 5.06 3.76
CA LYS A 153 3.61 5.03 5.18
C LYS A 153 4.92 5.77 5.43
N HIS A 154 5.78 5.79 4.42
CA HIS A 154 7.08 6.44 4.44
C HIS A 154 7.16 7.45 3.32
N THR A 155 7.82 8.57 3.61
CA THR A 155 8.10 9.59 2.61
C THR A 155 9.53 10.09 2.69
N ILE A 156 10.08 10.47 1.54
CA ILE A 156 11.40 11.07 1.40
C ILE A 156 11.29 12.56 1.75
N SER A 157 12.15 13.03 2.65
CA SER A 157 12.20 14.43 3.07
C SER A 157 13.63 14.84 3.37
N ALA A 158 13.89 16.15 3.40
CA ALA A 158 15.17 16.70 3.81
C ALA A 158 15.60 16.15 5.18
N ARG A 159 16.84 15.69 5.27
CA ARG A 159 17.46 15.18 6.48
C ARG A 159 17.47 16.29 7.53
N GLY A 160 17.11 15.95 8.76
CA GLY A 160 17.00 16.91 9.87
C GLY A 160 15.65 17.63 9.96
N THR A 161 14.73 17.43 9.02
CA THR A 161 13.36 17.95 9.14
C THR A 161 12.71 17.44 10.43
N LYS A 162 12.24 18.36 11.29
CA LYS A 162 11.58 18.03 12.57
C LYS A 162 10.20 17.43 12.34
N THR A 163 9.40 18.05 11.46
CA THR A 163 8.01 17.67 11.19
C THR A 163 7.79 17.48 9.69
N VAL A 164 7.27 16.32 9.31
CA VAL A 164 6.99 15.95 7.93
C VAL A 164 5.50 16.11 7.67
N TRP A 165 5.11 17.22 7.02
CA TRP A 165 3.71 17.48 6.67
C TRP A 165 3.30 16.68 5.43
N VAL A 166 2.14 16.04 5.50
CA VAL A 166 1.52 15.33 4.38
C VAL A 166 0.08 15.82 4.29
N ARG A 167 -0.31 16.36 3.14
CA ARG A 167 -1.71 16.70 2.85
C ARG A 167 -2.46 15.40 2.60
N TYR A 168 -3.69 15.36 3.10
CA TYR A 168 -4.61 14.26 2.91
C TYR A 168 -6.00 14.82 2.62
N ALA A 169 -6.82 14.08 1.89
CA ALA A 169 -8.14 14.53 1.43
C ALA A 169 -9.23 14.51 2.51
N GLY A 170 -8.86 14.46 3.80
CA GLY A 170 -9.79 14.35 4.92
C GLY A 170 -10.32 12.93 5.18
N LYS A 171 -10.11 11.98 4.26
CA LYS A 171 -10.74 10.64 4.27
C LYS A 171 -9.81 9.50 4.71
N ASN A 172 -8.68 9.81 5.32
CA ASN A 172 -7.70 8.80 5.76
C ASN A 172 -8.20 7.85 6.88
N LYS A 173 -9.34 8.18 7.50
CA LYS A 173 -10.06 7.36 8.48
C LYS A 173 -11.41 6.88 7.96
N GLU A 174 -11.76 7.22 6.71
CA GLU A 174 -12.90 6.63 6.05
C GLU A 174 -12.44 5.34 5.37
N TRP A 175 -13.13 4.26 5.67
CA TRP A 175 -12.91 2.98 5.03
C TRP A 175 -14.26 2.34 4.71
N LEU A 176 -14.27 1.60 3.62
CA LEU A 176 -15.29 0.61 3.35
C LEU A 176 -14.89 -0.68 4.03
N THR A 177 -15.86 -1.51 4.35
CA THR A 177 -15.58 -2.87 4.80
C THR A 177 -15.74 -3.79 3.60
N ALA A 178 -14.74 -4.61 3.31
CA ALA A 178 -14.89 -5.75 2.43
C ALA A 178 -14.91 -7.04 3.25
N MET A 179 -15.81 -7.93 2.87
CA MET A 179 -15.85 -9.31 3.35
C MET A 179 -15.18 -10.19 2.31
N LEU A 180 -14.15 -10.92 2.74
CA LEU A 180 -13.40 -11.86 1.92
C LEU A 180 -13.76 -13.28 2.34
N PHE A 181 -14.05 -14.14 1.36
CA PHE A 181 -14.35 -15.54 1.59
C PHE A 181 -13.39 -16.44 0.82
N GLY A 182 -12.90 -17.48 1.47
CA GLY A 182 -12.12 -18.55 0.86
C GLY A 182 -12.41 -19.90 1.50
N ASP A 183 -12.24 -20.97 0.75
CA ASP A 183 -12.43 -22.33 1.26
C ASP A 183 -11.10 -23.07 1.49
N SER A 184 -11.20 -24.25 2.11
CA SER A 184 -10.08 -25.15 2.39
C SER A 184 -9.42 -25.74 1.13
N ASP A 185 -10.09 -25.68 -0.01
CA ASP A 185 -9.60 -26.19 -1.29
C ASP A 185 -8.78 -25.11 -2.04
N GLY A 186 -8.72 -23.89 -1.49
CA GLY A 186 -7.99 -22.76 -2.05
C GLY A 186 -8.83 -21.88 -2.98
N ASN A 187 -10.14 -22.13 -3.11
CA ASN A 187 -11.02 -21.28 -3.91
C ASN A 187 -11.26 -19.95 -3.19
N LYS A 188 -11.21 -18.87 -3.96
CA LYS A 188 -11.49 -17.52 -3.51
C LYS A 188 -12.80 -17.06 -4.12
N TYR A 189 -13.70 -16.58 -3.27
CA TYR A 189 -15.00 -16.09 -3.69
C TYR A 189 -14.94 -14.60 -3.96
N LEU A 190 -15.91 -14.10 -4.73
CA LEU A 190 -16.02 -12.68 -5.00
C LEU A 190 -16.23 -11.92 -3.68
N PRO A 191 -15.45 -10.85 -3.43
CA PRO A 191 -15.63 -10.04 -2.25
C PRO A 191 -16.95 -9.26 -2.36
N PHE A 192 -17.58 -9.03 -1.21
CA PHE A 192 -18.71 -8.10 -1.12
C PHE A 192 -18.38 -6.97 -0.15
N VAL A 193 -19.00 -5.82 -0.38
CA VAL A 193 -18.75 -4.61 0.39
C VAL A 193 -19.88 -4.40 1.38
N VAL A 194 -19.51 -4.16 2.63
CA VAL A 194 -20.42 -3.77 3.70
C VAL A 194 -20.22 -2.28 3.95
N VAL A 195 -21.29 -1.52 3.82
CA VAL A 195 -21.32 -0.08 4.00
C VAL A 195 -22.13 0.24 5.25
N LYS A 196 -21.66 1.20 6.04
CA LYS A 196 -22.42 1.66 7.19
C LYS A 196 -23.70 2.36 6.72
N SER A 197 -24.87 1.83 7.10
CA SER A 197 -26.19 2.39 6.79
C SER A 197 -26.94 2.72 8.08
N ARG A 198 -27.95 3.61 8.03
CA ARG A 198 -28.81 3.87 9.19
C ARG A 198 -30.03 2.96 9.13
N ARG A 199 -30.41 2.40 10.28
CA ARG A 199 -31.68 1.69 10.44
C ARG A 199 -32.85 2.64 10.21
N SER A 200 -33.92 2.15 9.60
CA SER A 200 -35.21 2.84 9.59
C SER A 200 -35.76 2.96 11.01
N LYS A 201 -36.48 4.05 11.28
CA LYS A 201 -37.22 4.24 12.54
C LYS A 201 -38.50 3.41 12.60
N ASN A 202 -39.06 3.08 11.44
CA ASN A 202 -40.22 2.22 11.31
C ASN A 202 -39.73 0.78 11.08
N ASP A 203 -40.19 -0.14 11.94
CA ASP A 203 -39.80 -1.55 11.94
C ASP A 203 -40.32 -2.32 10.72
N ASP A 204 -41.54 -2.06 10.27
CA ASP A 204 -42.10 -2.66 9.05
C ASP A 204 -41.27 -2.27 7.83
N GLN A 205 -40.90 -0.98 7.77
CA GLN A 205 -40.03 -0.48 6.71
C GLN A 205 -38.61 -1.04 6.81
N GLN A 206 -38.11 -1.32 8.03
CA GLN A 206 -36.81 -1.96 8.21
C GLN A 206 -36.84 -3.41 7.70
N ALA A 207 -37.88 -4.18 8.03
CA ALA A 207 -38.05 -5.55 7.53
C ALA A 207 -38.10 -5.57 5.99
N GLU A 208 -38.84 -4.64 5.38
CA GLU A 208 -38.87 -4.51 3.93
C GLU A 208 -37.50 -4.13 3.34
N ASN A 209 -36.75 -3.24 3.99
CA ASN A 209 -35.39 -2.87 3.56
C ASN A 209 -34.41 -4.04 3.67
N ASP A 210 -34.55 -4.89 4.69
CA ASP A 210 -33.67 -6.05 4.89
C ASP A 210 -33.86 -7.09 3.78
N ILE A 211 -35.10 -7.29 3.35
CA ILE A 211 -35.46 -8.25 2.29
C ILE A 211 -35.14 -7.67 0.90
N HIS A 212 -35.58 -6.44 0.61
CA HIS A 212 -35.60 -5.92 -0.76
C HIS A 212 -34.50 -4.90 -1.07
N CYS A 213 -33.92 -4.29 -0.05
CA CYS A 213 -32.96 -3.20 -0.21
C CYS A 213 -31.58 -3.53 0.38
N ARG A 214 -31.27 -4.82 0.61
CA ARG A 214 -30.00 -5.27 1.19
C ARG A 214 -29.60 -4.48 2.46
N ARG A 215 -30.59 -4.21 3.32
CA ARG A 215 -30.45 -3.46 4.58
C ARG A 215 -30.09 -1.98 4.41
N PHE A 216 -30.31 -1.44 3.21
CA PHE A 216 -30.26 -0.01 2.92
C PHE A 216 -31.65 0.60 2.96
N GLY A 217 -31.74 1.88 3.35
CA GLY A 217 -32.98 2.63 3.17
C GLY A 217 -33.28 2.84 1.69
N ARG A 218 -34.57 2.83 1.31
CA ARG A 218 -35.06 2.97 -0.06
C ARG A 218 -34.31 4.00 -0.93
N ARG A 219 -34.09 5.22 -0.41
CA ARG A 219 -33.39 6.29 -1.16
C ARG A 219 -31.97 5.88 -1.56
N MET A 220 -31.17 5.43 -0.59
CA MET A 220 -29.78 5.03 -0.85
C MET A 220 -29.72 3.76 -1.69
N TRP A 221 -30.69 2.86 -1.53
CA TRP A 221 -30.81 1.69 -2.38
C TRP A 221 -31.07 2.07 -3.85
N CYS A 222 -31.97 3.02 -4.09
CA CYS A 222 -32.19 3.57 -5.42
C CYS A 222 -30.90 4.19 -5.99
N ASP A 223 -30.14 4.97 -5.20
CA ASP A 223 -28.89 5.57 -5.69
C ASP A 223 -27.85 4.50 -6.08
N ILE A 224 -27.72 3.43 -5.29
CA ILE A 224 -26.82 2.30 -5.59
C ILE A 224 -27.25 1.59 -6.88
N LEU A 225 -28.54 1.33 -7.05
CA LEU A 225 -29.07 0.67 -8.25
C LEU A 225 -28.84 1.48 -9.52
N HIS A 226 -28.95 2.82 -9.43
CA HIS A 226 -28.74 3.71 -10.57
C HIS A 226 -27.27 4.04 -10.84
N THR A 227 -26.33 3.46 -10.09
CA THR A 227 -24.89 3.64 -10.33
C THR A 227 -24.37 2.47 -11.18
N PRO A 228 -24.11 2.65 -12.49
CA PRO A 228 -23.77 1.55 -13.40
C PRO A 228 -22.51 0.78 -12.97
N ASP A 229 -21.52 1.49 -12.43
CA ASP A 229 -20.25 0.93 -11.98
C ASP A 229 -20.38 0.02 -10.74
N LEU A 230 -21.50 0.09 -10.01
CA LEU A 230 -21.73 -0.74 -8.82
C LEU A 230 -22.60 -1.97 -9.10
N SER A 231 -23.15 -2.09 -10.31
CA SER A 231 -24.08 -3.16 -10.71
C SER A 231 -23.50 -4.58 -10.54
N HIS A 232 -22.19 -4.74 -10.68
CA HIS A 232 -21.48 -6.02 -10.56
C HIS A 232 -21.01 -6.32 -9.13
N LEU A 233 -21.09 -5.36 -8.22
CA LEU A 233 -20.60 -5.48 -6.85
C LEU A 233 -21.74 -5.83 -5.89
N GLN A 234 -21.52 -6.83 -5.05
CA GLN A 234 -22.44 -7.12 -3.96
C GLN A 234 -22.19 -6.12 -2.83
N ILE A 235 -23.18 -5.28 -2.55
CA ILE A 235 -23.10 -4.22 -1.54
C ILE A 235 -24.25 -4.41 -0.54
N TYR A 236 -23.93 -4.39 0.75
CA TYR A 236 -24.87 -4.57 1.85
C TYR A 236 -24.75 -3.46 2.89
N GLY A 237 -25.89 -3.09 3.49
CA GLY A 237 -25.95 -2.16 4.60
C GLY A 237 -25.70 -2.84 5.95
N ASN A 238 -24.98 -2.16 6.84
CA ASN A 238 -24.86 -2.56 8.24
C ASN A 238 -24.93 -1.32 9.14
N THR A 239 -25.75 -1.39 10.20
CA THR A 239 -25.93 -0.27 11.13
C THR A 239 -24.70 0.03 11.98
N LYS A 240 -23.95 -1.00 12.32
CA LYS A 240 -22.81 -0.93 13.23
C LYS A 240 -21.46 -0.77 12.56
N GLY A 241 -21.40 -0.86 11.22
CA GLY A 241 -20.20 -0.53 10.45
C GLY A 241 -18.95 -1.33 10.88
N GLY A 242 -19.13 -2.57 11.35
CA GLY A 242 -18.01 -3.46 11.67
C GLY A 242 -18.24 -4.56 12.70
N GLU A 243 -19.41 -4.64 13.35
CA GLU A 243 -19.73 -5.78 14.23
C GLU A 243 -20.44 -6.89 13.46
N THR A 244 -20.07 -8.14 13.77
CA THR A 244 -20.51 -9.39 13.11
C THR A 244 -22.01 -9.70 13.30
N SER A 245 -22.69 -9.02 14.23
CA SER A 245 -24.07 -9.35 14.62
C SER A 245 -25.09 -9.14 13.49
N ASP A 246 -24.77 -8.27 12.52
CA ASP A 246 -25.72 -7.83 11.49
C ASP A 246 -25.17 -8.06 10.07
N LEU A 247 -24.25 -9.03 9.88
CA LEU A 247 -23.74 -9.41 8.55
C LEU A 247 -24.76 -10.27 7.79
N PRO A 248 -24.79 -10.22 6.45
CA PRO A 248 -25.63 -11.14 5.69
C PRO A 248 -25.17 -12.56 5.95
N ALA A 249 -26.11 -13.49 6.10
CA ALA A 249 -25.78 -14.90 6.25
C ALA A 249 -25.06 -15.38 4.99
N ALA A 250 -24.20 -16.40 5.09
CA ALA A 250 -23.51 -16.94 3.92
C ALA A 250 -24.49 -17.45 2.83
N SER A 251 -25.73 -17.78 3.21
CA SER A 251 -26.83 -18.12 2.30
C SER A 251 -27.47 -16.93 1.58
N GLU A 252 -27.27 -15.71 2.09
CA GLU A 252 -27.80 -14.46 1.52
C GLU A 252 -26.79 -13.78 0.57
N VAL A 253 -25.55 -14.31 0.53
CA VAL A 253 -24.46 -13.84 -0.33
C VAL A 253 -24.33 -14.80 -1.50
N ASP A 254 -24.29 -14.27 -2.72
CA ASP A 254 -24.07 -15.10 -3.90
C ASP A 254 -22.58 -15.50 -3.97
N LEU A 255 -22.27 -16.66 -3.38
CA LEU A 255 -20.94 -17.27 -3.35
C LEU A 255 -20.61 -18.01 -4.65
N ARG A 256 -20.90 -17.40 -5.81
CA ARG A 256 -20.42 -17.93 -7.08
C ARG A 256 -18.90 -17.80 -7.15
N ALA A 257 -18.23 -18.94 -7.35
CA ALA A 257 -16.81 -18.94 -7.72
C ALA A 257 -16.67 -18.10 -9.01
N PRO A 258 -15.60 -17.30 -9.15
CA PRO A 258 -15.37 -16.57 -10.37
C PRO A 258 -15.35 -17.56 -11.54
N ARG A 259 -16.06 -17.22 -12.63
CA ARG A 259 -15.93 -17.93 -13.90
C ARG A 259 -14.45 -18.07 -14.22
N SER A 260 -14.04 -19.26 -14.65
CA SER A 260 -12.65 -19.55 -14.98
C SER A 260 -12.09 -18.48 -15.93
N ASP A 261 -10.79 -18.20 -15.90
CA ASP A 261 -10.15 -17.25 -16.84
C ASP A 261 -10.49 -17.57 -18.31
N GLN A 262 -10.77 -18.84 -18.61
CA GLN A 262 -11.25 -19.31 -19.90
C GLN A 262 -12.65 -18.77 -20.26
N GLU A 263 -13.60 -18.85 -19.33
CA GLU A 263 -14.97 -18.35 -19.52
C GLU A 263 -15.02 -16.81 -19.58
N GLN A 264 -14.15 -16.13 -18.82
CA GLN A 264 -14.02 -14.66 -18.92
C GLN A 264 -13.43 -14.21 -20.26
N ARG A 265 -12.43 -14.96 -20.79
CA ARG A 265 -11.88 -14.72 -22.14
C ARG A 265 -12.89 -14.98 -23.26
N GLN A 266 -13.73 -16.01 -23.12
CA GLN A 266 -14.79 -16.31 -24.08
C GLN A 266 -15.90 -15.25 -24.06
N SER A 267 -16.29 -14.77 -22.87
CA SER A 267 -17.26 -13.68 -22.73
C SER A 267 -16.77 -12.37 -23.35
N ARG A 268 -15.47 -12.03 -23.20
CA ARG A 268 -14.88 -10.83 -23.84
C ARG A 268 -14.83 -10.92 -25.36
N ARG A 269 -14.69 -12.13 -25.94
CA ARG A 269 -14.78 -12.35 -27.39
C ARG A 269 -16.22 -12.27 -27.92
N ALA A 270 -17.21 -12.64 -27.11
CA ALA A 270 -18.61 -12.63 -27.52
C ALA A 270 -19.25 -11.22 -27.53
N THR A 271 -18.66 -10.24 -26.85
CA THR A 271 -19.14 -8.84 -26.82
C THR A 271 -18.48 -7.94 -27.88
N THR A 272 -17.67 -8.51 -28.78
CA THR A 272 -17.02 -7.77 -29.89
C THR A 272 -17.51 -8.26 -31.27
N ILE A 273 -18.76 -8.72 -31.36
CA ILE A 273 -19.43 -8.98 -32.64
C ILE A 273 -20.70 -8.15 -32.69
#